data_AF-A0A7X5L8N6-F1
#
_entry.id   AF-A0A7X5L8N6-F1
#
_cell.length_a   1.000
_cell.length_b   1.000
_cell.length_c   1.000
_cell.angle_alpha   90.00
_cell.angle_beta   90.00
_cell.angle_gamma   90.00
#
_symmetry.space_group_name_H-M   'P 1'
#
loop_
_entity.id
_entity.type
_entity.pdbx_description
1 polymer ?
#
loop_
_entity_poly.entity_id
_entity_poly.type
_entity_poly.pdbx_seq_one_letter_code
_entity_poly.pdbx_strand_id
1 'polypeptide(L)'
;MDRCKEMETYLEEFRIDRRILKESILEEKYALFIPSLFTVLDDLIQEQAAMQESGEQGRIKYLVFQYLLTSGYTGSYEMAVSLSNSALYLDENMICAYWKPELIYENTDKDMEEARRMLNRKFIRIEEYELLHIKQKLLLDDWELFADTLGKMSGEILGKLMESALFLEDEVQILCGAYMDKLEVV
;
A
#
# COMPACT_ATOMS: atom_id res chain seq x y z
N MET A 1 -8.52 -4.08 30.82
CA MET A 1 -7.80 -5.02 29.94
C MET A 1 -8.35 -4.81 28.55
N ASP A 2 -7.51 -4.44 27.59
CA ASP A 2 -7.95 -4.17 26.22
C ASP A 2 -8.12 -5.50 25.48
N ARG A 3 -9.37 -5.84 25.20
CA ARG A 3 -9.73 -7.16 24.65
C ARG A 3 -9.21 -7.36 23.23
N CYS A 4 -9.11 -6.28 22.46
CA CYS A 4 -8.49 -6.30 21.13
C CYS A 4 -7.01 -6.68 21.24
N LYS A 5 -6.27 -6.11 22.18
CA LYS A 5 -4.87 -6.48 22.43
C LYS A 5 -4.71 -7.94 22.84
N GLU A 6 -5.62 -8.46 23.66
CA GLU A 6 -5.58 -9.88 24.04
C GLU A 6 -5.80 -10.80 22.83
N MET A 7 -6.70 -10.44 21.92
CA MET A 7 -6.92 -11.16 20.66
C MET A 7 -5.71 -11.07 19.73
N GLU A 8 -5.07 -9.90 19.64
CA GLU A 8 -3.82 -9.73 18.90
C GLU A 8 -2.72 -10.66 19.42
N THR A 9 -2.47 -10.67 20.73
CA THR A 9 -1.48 -11.56 21.35
C THR A 9 -1.82 -13.03 21.12
N TYR A 10 -3.10 -13.40 21.16
CA TYR A 10 -3.53 -14.77 20.89
C TYR A 10 -3.30 -15.20 19.44
N LEU A 11 -3.27 -14.26 18.49
CA LEU A 11 -3.04 -14.52 17.07
C LEU A 11 -1.60 -14.24 16.63
N GLU A 12 -0.68 -13.95 17.55
CA GLU A 12 0.69 -13.54 17.23
C GLU A 12 1.43 -14.58 16.39
N GLU A 13 1.44 -15.85 16.81
CA GLU A 13 2.07 -16.95 16.05
C GLU A 13 1.47 -17.09 14.65
N PHE A 14 0.13 -17.02 14.54
CA PHE A 14 -0.57 -17.08 13.25
C PHE A 14 -0.14 -15.94 12.32
N ARG A 15 -0.02 -14.71 12.85
CA ARG A 15 0.42 -13.53 12.07
C ARG A 15 1.86 -13.67 11.60
N ILE A 16 2.75 -14.18 12.45
CA ILE A 16 4.15 -14.43 12.09
C ILE A 16 4.24 -15.48 10.97
N ASP A 17 3.60 -16.63 11.13
CA ASP A 17 3.61 -17.70 10.14
C ASP A 17 3.05 -17.23 8.78
N ARG A 18 1.95 -16.48 8.83
CA ARG A 18 1.33 -15.85 7.66
C ARG A 18 2.28 -14.88 6.97
N ARG A 19 2.98 -14.03 7.73
CA ARG A 19 3.94 -13.05 7.19
C ARG A 19 5.08 -13.77 6.46
N ILE A 20 5.68 -14.77 7.09
CA ILE A 20 6.78 -15.57 6.51
C ILE A 20 6.34 -16.24 5.19
N LEU A 21 5.15 -16.85 5.17
CA LEU A 21 4.62 -17.47 3.96
C LEU A 21 4.43 -16.46 2.83
N LYS A 22 3.84 -15.30 3.13
CA LYS A 22 3.62 -14.25 2.14
C LYS A 22 4.92 -13.65 1.64
N GLU A 23 5.87 -13.40 2.53
CA GLU A 23 7.21 -12.91 2.17
C GLU A 23 7.88 -13.82 1.15
N SER A 24 7.89 -15.14 1.38
CA SER A 24 8.43 -16.13 0.43
C SER A 24 7.72 -16.09 -0.92
N ILE A 25 6.40 -15.91 -0.95
CA ILE A 25 5.64 -15.76 -2.21
C ILE A 25 6.04 -14.49 -2.94
N LEU A 26 6.18 -13.37 -2.23
CA LEU A 26 6.53 -12.07 -2.79
C LEU A 26 7.97 -12.07 -3.31
N GLU A 27 8.90 -12.75 -2.66
CA GLU A 27 10.28 -12.92 -3.17
C GLU A 27 10.31 -13.52 -4.58
N GLU A 28 9.46 -14.51 -4.85
CA GLU A 28 9.41 -15.18 -6.15
C GLU A 28 8.56 -14.43 -7.18
N LYS A 29 7.54 -13.69 -6.73
CA LYS A 29 6.45 -13.22 -7.60
C LYS A 29 6.21 -11.71 -7.59
N TYR A 30 7.03 -10.90 -6.91
CA TYR A 30 6.84 -9.44 -6.87
C TYR A 30 6.76 -8.79 -8.26
N ALA A 31 7.47 -9.34 -9.26
CA ALA A 31 7.45 -8.83 -10.62
C ALA A 31 6.04 -8.85 -11.25
N LEU A 32 5.10 -9.63 -10.71
CA LEU A 32 3.70 -9.62 -11.14
C LEU A 32 2.98 -8.30 -10.82
N PHE A 33 3.50 -7.47 -9.91
CA PHE A 33 2.97 -6.13 -9.66
C PHE A 33 3.26 -5.16 -10.80
N ILE A 34 4.39 -5.34 -11.49
CA ILE A 34 4.93 -4.34 -12.42
C ILE A 34 3.92 -4.00 -13.54
N PRO A 35 3.29 -4.95 -14.26
CA PRO A 35 2.41 -4.60 -15.36
C PRO A 35 1.19 -3.76 -14.94
N SER A 36 0.52 -4.13 -13.84
CA SER A 36 -0.66 -3.40 -13.38
C SER A 36 -0.29 -2.07 -12.75
N LEU A 37 0.82 -2.01 -12.01
CA LEU A 37 1.35 -0.76 -11.47
C LEU A 37 1.73 0.20 -12.61
N PHE A 38 2.38 -0.30 -13.66
CA PHE A 38 2.84 0.53 -14.76
C PHE A 38 1.69 1.12 -15.56
N THR A 39 0.58 0.40 -15.67
CA THR A 39 -0.64 0.95 -16.28
C THR A 39 -1.14 2.16 -15.49
N VAL A 40 -1.19 2.06 -14.16
CA VAL A 40 -1.58 3.18 -13.29
C VAL A 40 -0.59 4.34 -13.36
N LEU A 41 0.71 4.03 -13.42
CA LEU A 41 1.74 5.06 -13.56
C LEU A 41 1.67 5.75 -14.93
N ASP A 42 1.34 5.04 -16.01
CA ASP A 42 1.19 5.65 -17.34
C ASP A 42 0.09 6.71 -17.35
N ASP A 43 -1.05 6.42 -16.74
CA ASP A 43 -2.14 7.39 -16.63
C ASP A 43 -1.71 8.62 -15.80
N LEU A 44 -1.09 8.40 -14.64
CA LEU A 44 -0.57 9.49 -13.79
C LEU A 44 0.49 10.34 -14.49
N ILE A 45 1.41 9.70 -15.21
CA ILE A 45 2.47 10.38 -15.98
C ILE A 45 1.86 11.25 -17.07
N GLN A 46 0.88 10.74 -17.82
CA GLN A 46 0.24 11.49 -18.90
C GLN A 46 -0.47 12.73 -18.38
N GLU A 47 -1.25 12.61 -17.30
CA GLU A 47 -1.96 13.75 -16.72
C GLU A 47 -0.99 14.78 -16.14
N GLN A 48 0.02 14.36 -15.37
CA GLN A 48 1.01 15.28 -14.79
C GLN A 48 1.86 15.97 -15.86
N ALA A 49 2.23 15.27 -16.94
CA ALA A 49 2.96 15.88 -18.05
C ALA A 49 2.13 16.97 -18.73
N ALA A 50 0.83 16.73 -18.96
CA ALA A 50 -0.07 17.74 -19.52
C ALA A 50 -0.19 18.98 -18.61
N MET A 51 -0.25 18.79 -17.29
CA MET A 51 -0.27 19.89 -16.32
C MET A 51 1.06 20.66 -16.25
N GLN A 52 2.19 19.98 -16.48
CA GLN A 52 3.50 20.64 -16.59
C GLN A 52 3.59 21.49 -17.86
N GLU A 53 3.04 21.00 -18.98
CA GLU A 53 2.98 21.75 -20.25
C GLU A 53 2.09 23.01 -20.15
N SER A 54 0.99 22.96 -19.39
CA SER A 54 0.12 24.11 -19.14
C SER A 54 0.68 25.08 -18.07
N GLY A 55 1.74 24.69 -17.37
CA GLY A 55 2.36 25.46 -16.30
C GLY A 55 1.62 25.41 -14.96
N GLU A 56 0.65 24.50 -14.82
CA GLU A 56 -0.09 24.26 -13.58
C GLU A 56 0.75 23.46 -12.58
N GLN A 57 1.53 22.50 -13.06
CA GLN A 57 2.38 21.66 -12.22
C GLN A 57 3.88 22.00 -12.39
N GLY A 58 4.60 21.97 -11.27
CA GLY A 58 6.05 22.11 -11.22
C GLY A 58 6.79 20.78 -11.49
N ARG A 59 8.08 20.72 -11.12
CA ARG A 59 8.85 19.48 -11.24
C ARG A 59 8.36 18.42 -10.25
N ILE A 60 8.25 17.19 -10.71
CA ILE A 60 7.86 16.06 -9.85
C ILE A 60 9.05 15.63 -9.00
N LYS A 61 8.80 15.46 -7.71
CA LYS A 61 9.78 15.01 -6.72
C LYS A 61 9.40 13.69 -6.07
N TYR A 62 8.10 13.45 -5.90
CA TYR A 62 7.60 12.34 -5.10
C TYR A 62 6.68 11.45 -5.93
N LEU A 63 6.94 10.15 -5.88
CA LEU A 63 5.95 9.11 -6.12
C LEU A 63 5.51 8.57 -4.77
N VAL A 64 4.22 8.59 -4.49
CA VAL A 64 3.68 8.30 -3.17
C VAL A 64 2.72 7.12 -3.24
N PHE A 65 2.93 6.13 -2.38
CA PHE A 65 2.02 5.00 -2.15
C PHE A 65 1.40 5.14 -0.76
N GLN A 66 0.07 5.13 -0.67
CA GLN A 66 -0.63 5.30 0.61
C GLN A 66 -1.70 4.26 0.84
N TYR A 67 -1.61 3.53 1.96
CA TYR A 67 -2.71 2.67 2.36
C TYR A 67 -3.89 3.49 2.90
N LEU A 68 -5.09 3.00 2.62
CA LEU A 68 -6.34 3.62 3.01
C LEU A 68 -7.02 2.74 4.06
N LEU A 69 -7.22 3.25 5.29
CA LEU A 69 -7.96 2.51 6.31
C LEU A 69 -9.38 2.13 5.85
N THR A 70 -9.96 2.95 4.98
CA THR A 70 -11.26 2.71 4.35
C THR A 70 -11.25 1.54 3.38
N SER A 71 -10.13 1.20 2.73
CA SER A 71 -10.09 0.11 1.74
C SER A 71 -10.23 -1.26 2.40
N GLY A 72 -9.73 -1.41 3.62
CA GLY A 72 -9.97 -2.60 4.45
C GLY A 72 -11.43 -2.76 4.88
N TYR A 73 -12.12 -1.64 5.13
CA TYR A 73 -13.54 -1.63 5.49
C TYR A 73 -14.45 -1.93 4.29
N THR A 74 -14.18 -1.33 3.13
CA THR A 74 -14.97 -1.54 1.90
C THR A 74 -14.63 -2.84 1.17
N GLY A 75 -13.49 -3.45 1.48
CA GLY A 75 -13.02 -4.66 0.79
C GLY A 75 -12.43 -4.38 -0.59
N SER A 76 -12.19 -3.12 -0.95
CA SER A 76 -11.51 -2.73 -2.19
C SER A 76 -10.03 -3.10 -2.15
N TYR A 77 -9.40 -3.00 -0.96
CA TYR A 77 -7.97 -3.19 -0.76
C TYR A 77 -7.08 -2.33 -1.69
N GLU A 78 -7.64 -1.22 -2.17
CA GLU A 78 -6.92 -0.23 -2.96
C GLU A 78 -5.99 0.60 -2.07
N MET A 79 -4.90 1.06 -2.68
CA MET A 79 -4.01 2.09 -2.19
C MET A 79 -4.06 3.30 -3.13
N ALA A 80 -3.80 4.47 -2.57
CA ALA A 80 -3.58 5.68 -3.35
C ALA A 80 -2.15 5.69 -3.90
N VAL A 81 -2.01 5.96 -5.19
CA VAL A 81 -0.74 6.17 -5.89
C VAL A 81 -0.77 7.59 -6.42
N SER A 82 0.25 8.40 -6.12
CA SER A 82 0.22 9.83 -6.47
C SER A 82 1.59 10.33 -6.91
N LEU A 83 1.58 11.31 -7.81
CA LEU A 83 2.76 12.09 -8.17
C LEU A 83 2.60 13.50 -7.62
N SER A 84 3.67 14.02 -7.02
CA SER A 84 3.67 15.34 -6.38
C SER A 84 4.98 16.07 -6.62
N ASN A 85 4.89 17.40 -6.67
CA ASN A 85 6.05 18.28 -6.53
C ASN A 85 6.57 18.28 -5.08
N SER A 86 7.57 19.13 -4.80
CA SER A 86 8.21 19.22 -3.47
C SER A 86 7.30 19.64 -2.31
N ALA A 87 6.09 20.13 -2.59
CA ALA A 87 5.12 20.59 -1.60
C ALA A 87 4.28 19.45 -0.99
N LEU A 88 4.27 18.25 -1.60
CA LEU A 88 3.56 17.06 -1.11
C LEU A 88 2.08 17.35 -0.78
N TYR A 89 1.69 17.35 0.50
CA TYR A 89 0.30 17.63 0.92
C TYR A 89 -0.16 19.07 0.66
N LEU A 90 0.77 19.97 0.31
CA LEU A 90 0.48 21.33 -0.11
C LEU A 90 0.51 21.49 -1.64
N ASP A 91 0.73 20.41 -2.38
CA ASP A 91 0.62 20.40 -3.84
C ASP A 91 -0.86 20.34 -4.24
N GLU A 92 -1.42 21.48 -4.64
CA GLU A 92 -2.81 21.61 -5.10
C GLU A 92 -3.06 20.81 -6.39
N ASN A 93 -2.00 20.44 -7.11
CA ASN A 93 -2.03 19.71 -8.38
C ASN A 93 -1.53 18.27 -8.24
N MET A 94 -1.49 17.75 -7.02
CA MET A 94 -1.22 16.34 -6.77
C MET A 94 -2.37 15.49 -7.30
N ILE A 95 -2.08 14.69 -8.33
CA ILE A 95 -3.05 13.74 -8.89
C ILE A 95 -2.87 12.39 -8.19
N CYS A 96 -3.99 11.77 -7.87
CA CYS A 96 -4.08 10.47 -7.24
C CYS A 96 -4.86 9.49 -8.11
N ALA A 97 -4.29 8.30 -8.30
CA ALA A 97 -4.97 7.13 -8.84
C ALA A 97 -5.08 6.05 -7.76
N TYR A 98 -6.02 5.12 -7.94
CA TYR A 98 -6.20 4.00 -7.02
C TYR A 98 -5.72 2.71 -7.67
N TRP A 99 -4.93 1.94 -6.92
CA TRP A 99 -4.36 0.68 -7.40
C TRP A 99 -4.48 -0.39 -6.32
N LYS A 100 -4.74 -1.63 -6.74
CA LYS A 100 -4.81 -2.78 -5.86
C LYS A 100 -3.69 -3.77 -6.17
N PRO A 101 -2.76 -4.03 -5.23
CA PRO A 101 -1.72 -5.04 -5.41
C PRO A 101 -2.30 -6.44 -5.17
N GLU A 102 -2.94 -7.02 -6.19
CA GLU A 102 -3.72 -8.27 -6.06
C GLU A 102 -3.00 -9.39 -5.30
N LEU A 103 -1.72 -9.62 -5.58
CA LEU A 103 -0.93 -10.70 -4.96
C LEU A 103 -0.80 -10.56 -3.43
N ILE A 104 -0.82 -9.34 -2.87
CA ILE A 104 -0.76 -9.13 -1.42
C ILE A 104 -2.08 -9.49 -0.75
N TYR A 105 -3.20 -9.14 -1.38
CA TYR A 105 -4.53 -9.23 -0.76
C TYR A 105 -5.33 -10.47 -1.17
N GLU A 106 -4.80 -11.33 -2.07
CA GLU A 106 -5.49 -12.50 -2.63
C GLU A 106 -6.09 -13.45 -1.57
N ASN A 107 -5.44 -13.59 -0.41
CA ASN A 107 -5.87 -14.51 0.65
C ASN A 107 -6.51 -13.83 1.88
N THR A 108 -6.79 -12.53 1.81
CA THR A 108 -7.29 -11.75 2.97
C THR A 108 -8.53 -12.37 3.62
N ASP A 109 -9.50 -12.81 2.81
CA ASP A 109 -10.74 -13.38 3.34
C ASP A 109 -10.49 -14.73 4.03
N LYS A 110 -9.62 -15.58 3.47
CA LYS A 110 -9.22 -16.85 4.10
C LYS A 110 -8.44 -16.62 5.39
N ASP A 111 -7.55 -15.63 5.40
CA ASP A 111 -6.79 -15.26 6.60
C ASP A 111 -7.73 -14.81 7.73
N MET A 112 -8.76 -14.03 7.37
CA MET A 112 -9.79 -13.59 8.31
C MET A 112 -10.67 -14.74 8.82
N GLU A 113 -11.05 -15.68 7.95
CA GLU A 113 -11.77 -16.89 8.35
C GLU A 113 -10.97 -17.73 9.34
N GLU A 114 -9.67 -17.91 9.09
CA GLU A 114 -8.77 -18.65 9.96
C GLU A 114 -8.59 -17.94 11.31
N ALA A 115 -8.31 -16.63 11.29
CA ALA A 115 -8.20 -15.82 12.51
C ALA A 115 -9.48 -15.92 13.35
N ARG A 116 -10.66 -15.81 12.72
CA ARG A 116 -11.96 -15.98 13.39
C ARG A 116 -12.12 -17.39 13.96
N ARG A 117 -11.71 -18.42 13.24
CA ARG A 117 -11.76 -19.82 13.71
C ARG A 117 -10.88 -20.02 14.94
N MET A 118 -9.68 -19.45 14.96
CA MET A 118 -8.77 -19.51 16.10
C MET A 118 -9.36 -18.77 17.29
N LEU A 119 -9.82 -17.52 17.11
CA LEU A 119 -10.38 -16.72 18.18
C LEU A 119 -11.59 -17.38 18.85
N ASN A 120 -12.48 -18.01 18.08
CA ASN A 120 -13.66 -18.71 18.64
C ASN A 120 -13.30 -19.88 19.57
N ARG A 121 -12.07 -20.38 19.56
CA ARG A 121 -11.60 -21.40 20.51
C ARG A 121 -11.39 -20.85 21.92
N LYS A 122 -11.10 -19.55 22.03
CA LYS A 122 -10.80 -18.88 23.30
C LYS A 122 -11.89 -17.87 23.72
N PHE A 123 -12.50 -17.18 22.77
CA PHE A 123 -13.44 -16.10 23.01
C PHE A 123 -14.86 -16.53 22.62
N ILE A 124 -15.78 -16.58 23.60
CA ILE A 124 -17.15 -17.10 23.42
C ILE A 124 -18.02 -16.18 22.55
N ARG A 125 -17.83 -14.86 22.66
CA ARG A 125 -18.62 -13.86 21.93
C ARG A 125 -17.70 -12.79 21.37
N ILE A 126 -17.46 -12.82 20.07
CA ILE A 126 -16.62 -11.84 19.36
C ILE A 126 -17.55 -10.82 18.69
N GLU A 127 -17.30 -9.54 18.93
CA GLU A 127 -18.04 -8.44 18.33
C GLU A 127 -17.44 -8.05 16.96
N GLU A 128 -18.26 -7.49 16.08
CA GLU A 128 -17.82 -7.10 14.72
C GLU A 128 -16.66 -6.10 14.73
N TYR A 129 -16.64 -5.17 15.69
CA TYR A 129 -15.54 -4.21 15.81
C TYR A 129 -14.22 -4.88 16.24
N GLU A 130 -14.28 -6.00 16.97
CA GLU A 130 -13.10 -6.77 17.36
C GLU A 130 -12.53 -7.51 16.14
N LEU A 131 -13.40 -8.07 15.28
CA LEU A 131 -12.98 -8.66 14.01
C LEU A 131 -12.43 -7.62 13.04
N LEU A 132 -13.04 -6.43 12.97
CA LEU A 132 -12.54 -5.32 12.16
C LEU A 132 -11.14 -4.90 12.59
N HIS A 133 -10.91 -4.82 13.91
CA HIS A 133 -9.60 -4.51 14.47
C HIS A 133 -8.55 -5.55 14.06
N ILE A 134 -8.87 -6.84 14.13
CA ILE A 134 -7.97 -7.90 13.66
C ILE A 134 -7.73 -7.80 12.14
N LYS A 135 -8.76 -7.51 11.35
CA LYS A 135 -8.61 -7.27 9.91
C LYS A 135 -7.63 -6.14 9.63
N GLN A 136 -7.73 -5.03 10.34
CA GLN A 136 -6.81 -3.91 10.21
C GLN A 136 -5.36 -4.31 10.54
N LYS A 137 -5.15 -5.18 11.52
CA LYS A 137 -3.81 -5.71 11.83
C LYS A 137 -3.24 -6.59 10.72
N LEU A 138 -4.04 -7.50 10.16
CA LEU A 138 -3.60 -8.34 9.05
C LEU A 138 -3.27 -7.52 7.79
N LEU A 139 -4.09 -6.50 7.51
CA LEU A 139 -3.84 -5.57 6.40
C LEU A 139 -2.62 -4.69 6.61
N LEU A 140 -2.32 -4.31 7.86
CA LEU A 140 -1.10 -3.59 8.18
C LEU A 140 0.14 -4.48 7.98
N ASP A 141 0.10 -5.74 8.40
CA ASP A 141 1.18 -6.70 8.14
C ASP A 141 1.43 -6.87 6.63
N ASP A 142 0.34 -6.91 5.84
CA ASP A 142 0.39 -6.97 4.37
C ASP A 142 0.98 -5.71 3.75
N TRP A 143 0.65 -4.55 4.30
CA TRP A 143 1.21 -3.28 3.87
C TRP A 143 2.72 -3.19 4.14
N GLU A 144 3.17 -3.63 5.31
CA GLU A 144 4.61 -3.64 5.63
C GLU A 144 5.38 -4.54 4.64
N LEU A 145 4.85 -5.71 4.31
CA LEU A 145 5.43 -6.58 3.28
C LEU A 145 5.45 -5.92 1.89
N PHE A 146 4.41 -5.15 1.55
CA PHE A 146 4.40 -4.38 0.31
C PHE A 146 5.50 -3.33 0.29
N ALA A 147 5.66 -2.55 1.37
CA ALA A 147 6.69 -1.54 1.48
C ALA A 147 8.10 -2.15 1.32
N ASP A 148 8.35 -3.30 1.95
CA ASP A 148 9.61 -4.06 1.77
C ASP A 148 9.81 -4.49 0.30
N THR A 149 8.72 -4.81 -0.39
CA THR A 149 8.73 -5.23 -1.80
C THR A 149 8.89 -4.05 -2.77
N LEU A 150 8.40 -2.85 -2.41
CA LEU A 150 8.61 -1.63 -3.19
C LEU A 150 10.10 -1.33 -3.38
N GLY A 151 10.92 -1.55 -2.35
CA GLY A 151 12.37 -1.37 -2.44
C GLY A 151 13.01 -2.20 -3.54
N LYS A 152 12.49 -3.42 -3.78
CA LYS A 152 12.97 -4.33 -4.84
C LYS A 152 12.60 -3.86 -6.24
N MET A 153 11.43 -3.21 -6.40
CA MET A 153 10.96 -2.69 -7.70
C MET A 153 11.27 -1.21 -7.94
N SER A 154 11.94 -0.56 -6.99
CA SER A 154 12.26 0.87 -7.04
C SER A 154 13.05 1.23 -8.30
N GLY A 155 13.96 0.36 -8.74
CA GLY A 155 14.74 0.52 -9.96
C GLY A 155 13.88 0.58 -11.22
N GLU A 156 12.95 -0.37 -11.41
CA GLU A 156 12.05 -0.35 -12.57
C GLU A 156 11.10 0.85 -12.54
N ILE A 157 10.59 1.21 -11.35
CA ILE A 157 9.70 2.36 -11.17
C ILE A 157 10.42 3.67 -11.52
N LEU A 158 11.62 3.89 -10.97
CA LEU A 158 12.41 5.09 -11.25
C LEU A 158 12.82 5.15 -12.71
N GLY A 159 13.22 4.01 -13.30
CA GLY A 159 13.51 3.92 -14.74
C GLY A 159 12.33 4.39 -15.60
N LYS A 160 11.11 3.92 -15.28
CA LYS A 160 9.89 4.35 -15.98
C LYS A 160 9.64 5.85 -15.84
N LEU A 161 9.82 6.43 -14.66
CA LEU A 161 9.64 7.87 -14.45
C LEU A 161 10.68 8.68 -15.23
N MET A 162 11.95 8.26 -15.22
CA MET A 162 13.05 8.95 -15.91
C MET A 162 12.93 8.87 -17.43
N GLU A 163 12.39 7.78 -17.98
CA GLU A 163 12.14 7.62 -19.42
C GLU A 163 10.84 8.32 -19.89
N SER A 164 10.08 8.90 -18.96
CA SER A 164 8.80 9.57 -19.26
C SER A 164 8.98 11.01 -19.77
N ALA A 165 7.86 11.63 -20.12
CA ALA A 165 7.82 13.05 -20.50
C ALA A 165 7.85 14.02 -19.31
N LEU A 166 7.88 13.53 -18.06
CA LEU A 166 7.82 14.37 -16.88
C LEU A 166 9.10 15.19 -16.69
N PHE A 167 8.93 16.45 -16.30
CA PHE A 167 10.02 17.21 -15.69
C PHE A 167 10.18 16.78 -14.24
N LEU A 168 11.30 16.12 -13.96
CA LEU A 168 11.66 15.65 -12.62
C LEU A 168 12.58 16.65 -11.91
N GLU A 169 12.55 16.65 -10.58
CA GLU A 169 13.61 17.21 -9.74
C GLU A 169 14.89 16.36 -9.84
N ASP A 170 16.03 16.91 -9.41
CA ASP A 170 17.32 16.21 -9.42
C ASP A 170 17.30 14.91 -8.60
N GLU A 171 16.49 14.88 -7.53
CA GLU A 171 16.27 13.71 -6.68
C GLU A 171 14.77 13.39 -6.62
N VAL A 172 14.39 12.25 -7.19
CA VAL A 172 13.04 11.68 -7.06
C VAL A 172 13.03 10.64 -5.96
N GLN A 173 12.03 10.72 -5.08
CA GLN A 173 11.87 9.79 -3.96
C GLN A 173 10.56 9.02 -4.07
N ILE A 174 10.64 7.73 -3.75
CA ILE A 174 9.46 6.89 -3.56
C ILE A 174 9.11 6.93 -2.07
N LEU A 175 7.89 7.36 -1.78
CA LEU A 175 7.36 7.49 -0.44
C LEU A 175 6.26 6.46 -0.21
N CYS A 176 6.20 5.89 0.98
CA CYS A 176 5.14 4.98 1.38
C CYS A 176 4.63 5.31 2.80
N GLY A 177 3.33 5.16 3.05
CA GLY A 177 2.79 5.31 4.42
C GLY A 177 1.27 5.33 4.49
N ALA A 178 0.73 5.79 5.61
CA ALA A 178 -0.71 5.99 5.73
C ALA A 178 -1.14 7.26 4.98
N TYR A 179 -2.38 7.28 4.50
CA TYR A 179 -2.94 8.48 3.91
C TYR A 179 -2.99 9.65 4.91
N MET A 180 -2.44 10.81 4.51
CA MET A 180 -2.34 12.02 5.34
C MET A 180 -1.57 11.86 6.66
N ASP A 181 -0.66 10.89 6.72
CA ASP A 181 0.21 10.66 7.88
C ASP A 181 1.69 10.80 7.47
N LYS A 182 2.60 10.48 8.39
CA LYS A 182 4.03 10.41 8.12
C LYS A 182 4.30 9.36 7.04
N LEU A 183 4.99 9.80 6.00
CA LEU A 183 5.51 8.94 4.95
C LEU A 183 6.98 8.59 5.20
N GLU A 184 7.36 7.39 4.80
CA GLU A 184 8.72 6.88 4.87
C GLU A 184 9.29 6.72 3.46
N VAL A 185 10.58 6.99 3.31
CA VAL A 185 11.29 6.78 2.05
C VAL A 185 11.57 5.28 1.93
N VAL A 186 11.25 4.72 0.77
CA VAL A 186 11.53 3.33 0.41
C VAL A 186 12.97 3.16 -0.04
#